data_AF-A0A2U2SQP5-F1
#
_entry.id   AF-A0A2U2SQP5-F1
#
_cell.length_a   1.000
_cell.length_b   1.000
_cell.length_c   1.000
_cell.angle_alpha   90.00
_cell.angle_beta   90.00
_cell.angle_gamma   90.00
#
_symmetry.space_group_name_H-M   'P 1'
#
loop_
_entity.id
_entity.type
_entity.pdbx_description
1 polymer ?
#
loop_
_entity_poly.entity_id
_entity_poly.type
_entity_poly.pdbx_seq_one_letter_code
_entity_poly.pdbx_strand_id
1 'polypeptide(L)'
;MLKKCPLLILLIGLLLFTINLPGLAQTYRFSIPKEIVHAYWNEDGSLSLQYEIWFANSPSADPIDFVDIGIPTRYYDLNAVQAYVNGIPITSIEKSPYVTNGVALGLGTNAIRPGETGVVTVFIPNIQQVLYVDSSDASYVSAVFSPTWFGSEYVSGLTNLTVVFHLPKGVLPEEPRWHQSPSSFPSEPQTGLDSEGRIFYSWNNPQASASTQYKFGASFPKHYVPETAIVAQSINLDAVMEILFTLICAAIPLLFVILIIYSIVKAQRRKLEYLPPKIAIEGNGIKRGLTAVEAAILLEQPLDKVLTMILFSVLKKGAARVTNKNPLEIVRETEAEIEKLRPYELKFLEAFEISDKKKRQEALQQMIIELVKSVQNKMRGFSRKETVAYYREIVKRAWQQVEDAATPEVKSEKFDQALEWTMLDKDYDDRTRRVFESGPVYVPTWWHRYDPLFPSRPVSIPSTSSPSAPQTPTYTSAPRLPGADFAASIVNGVQNLSGSVIGNLSDFTSKITNKTNPPPAPSTSRSYRSSSGGCACACACACAGCACACAGGGR
;
A
#
# COMPACT_ATOMS: atom_id res chain seq x y z
N MET A 1 -1.69 -37.63 8.00
CA MET A 1 -0.91 -36.51 8.55
C MET A 1 0.34 -36.33 7.69
N LEU A 2 0.28 -35.52 6.64
CA LEU A 2 1.49 -35.11 5.90
C LEU A 2 2.02 -33.84 6.55
N LYS A 3 3.18 -33.92 7.22
CA LYS A 3 3.92 -32.75 7.68
C LYS A 3 4.32 -31.94 6.43
N LYS A 4 3.71 -30.76 6.27
CA LYS A 4 4.09 -29.76 5.27
C LYS A 4 5.56 -29.42 5.50
N CYS A 5 6.43 -29.92 4.63
CA CYS A 5 7.86 -29.66 4.69
C CYS A 5 8.14 -28.38 3.89
N PRO A 6 8.36 -27.22 4.53
CA PRO A 6 8.59 -25.94 3.83
C PRO A 6 9.83 -26.00 2.92
N LEU A 7 10.76 -26.92 3.20
CA LEU A 7 11.96 -27.18 2.40
C LEU A 7 11.64 -27.72 1.00
N LEU A 8 10.58 -28.54 0.85
CA LEU A 8 10.21 -29.12 -0.44
C LEU A 8 9.61 -28.07 -1.39
N ILE A 9 8.84 -27.12 -0.82
CA ILE A 9 8.26 -26.00 -1.57
C ILE A 9 9.36 -25.03 -2.00
N LEU A 10 10.35 -24.79 -1.14
CA LEU A 10 11.53 -23.98 -1.47
C LEU A 10 12.39 -24.63 -2.58
N LEU A 11 12.59 -25.95 -2.52
CA LEU A 11 13.37 -26.69 -3.53
C LEU A 11 12.67 -26.70 -4.90
N ILE A 12 11.34 -26.91 -4.92
CA ILE A 12 10.54 -26.85 -6.15
C ILE A 12 10.51 -25.42 -6.70
N GLY A 13 10.46 -24.40 -5.83
CA GLY A 13 10.59 -22.99 -6.22
C GLY A 13 11.95 -22.64 -6.83
N LEU A 14 13.04 -23.23 -6.30
CA LEU A 14 14.39 -23.05 -6.84
C LEU A 14 14.58 -23.78 -8.18
N LEU A 15 14.03 -24.99 -8.32
CA LEU A 15 14.13 -25.80 -9.54
C LEU A 15 13.34 -25.19 -10.71
N LEU A 16 12.21 -24.52 -10.42
CA LEU A 16 11.45 -23.74 -11.40
C LEU A 16 12.18 -22.45 -11.83
N PHE A 17 13.12 -21.96 -11.02
CA PHE A 17 13.94 -20.79 -11.35
C PHE A 17 15.11 -21.13 -12.29
N THR A 18 15.58 -22.39 -12.30
CA THR A 18 16.77 -22.82 -13.05
C THR A 18 16.52 -23.27 -14.49
N ILE A 19 15.27 -23.23 -15.00
CA ILE A 19 14.94 -23.72 -16.36
C ILE A 19 14.96 -22.61 -17.43
N ASN A 20 15.36 -21.38 -17.09
CA ASN A 20 15.62 -20.34 -18.09
C ASN A 20 17.09 -20.37 -18.51
N LEU A 21 17.51 -21.43 -19.19
CA LEU A 21 18.72 -21.34 -20.02
C LEU A 21 18.33 -20.49 -21.24
N PRO A 22 18.96 -19.32 -21.47
CA PRO A 22 18.77 -18.63 -22.74
C PRO A 22 19.22 -19.59 -23.84
N GLY A 23 18.32 -19.89 -24.78
CA GLY A 23 18.71 -20.49 -26.05
C GLY A 23 19.81 -19.63 -26.68
N LEU A 24 20.64 -20.22 -27.57
CA LEU A 24 21.65 -19.50 -28.33
C LEU A 24 21.04 -18.20 -28.88
N ALA A 25 21.34 -17.08 -28.21
CA ALA A 25 20.67 -15.83 -28.48
C ALA A 25 21.25 -15.29 -29.77
N GLN A 26 20.42 -15.26 -30.82
CA GLN A 26 20.79 -14.58 -32.05
C GLN A 26 21.10 -13.12 -31.70
N THR A 27 22.28 -12.67 -32.09
CA THR A 27 22.80 -11.35 -31.75
C THR A 27 22.52 -10.41 -32.91
N TYR A 28 21.27 -9.99 -33.05
CA TYR A 28 20.89 -8.99 -34.06
C TYR A 28 21.32 -7.60 -33.63
N ARG A 29 22.17 -6.98 -34.43
CA ARG A 29 22.62 -5.60 -34.19
C ARG A 29 22.93 -4.92 -35.52
N PHE A 30 22.12 -3.95 -35.89
CA PHE A 30 22.28 -3.22 -37.14
C PHE A 30 21.98 -1.72 -36.96
N SER A 31 22.19 -0.96 -38.03
CA SER A 31 21.75 0.42 -38.13
C SER A 31 21.01 0.61 -39.46
N ILE A 32 20.17 1.64 -39.51
CA ILE A 32 19.46 2.05 -40.73
C ILE A 32 19.91 3.46 -41.08
N PRO A 33 20.96 3.64 -41.90
CA PRO A 33 21.45 4.98 -42.22
C PRO A 33 20.44 5.82 -43.00
N LYS A 34 19.57 5.16 -43.79
CA LYS A 34 18.60 5.83 -44.66
C LYS A 34 17.34 4.98 -44.79
N GLU A 35 16.20 5.63 -44.70
CA GLU A 35 14.89 5.04 -44.97
C GLU A 35 14.05 6.05 -45.76
N ILE A 36 13.50 5.60 -46.88
CA ILE A 36 12.52 6.35 -47.66
C ILE A 36 11.26 5.50 -47.77
N VAL A 37 10.11 6.10 -47.49
CA VAL A 37 8.82 5.48 -47.73
C VAL A 37 7.90 6.42 -48.50
N HIS A 38 7.33 5.87 -49.58
CA HIS A 38 6.25 6.49 -50.33
C HIS A 38 4.94 5.80 -49.98
N ALA A 39 3.97 6.57 -49.52
CA ALA A 39 2.62 6.17 -49.21
C ALA A 39 1.67 6.74 -50.26
N TYR A 40 1.19 5.88 -51.17
CA TYR A 40 0.26 6.25 -52.22
C TYR A 40 -1.18 5.99 -51.78
N TRP A 41 -1.92 7.07 -51.53
CA TRP A 41 -3.35 7.03 -51.25
C TRP A 41 -4.10 6.99 -52.58
N ASN A 42 -4.70 5.84 -52.89
CA ASN A 42 -5.30 5.59 -54.20
C ASN A 42 -6.77 6.04 -54.26
N GLU A 43 -7.27 6.27 -55.47
CA GLU A 43 -8.67 6.67 -55.72
C GLU A 43 -9.69 5.62 -55.30
N ASP A 44 -9.30 4.34 -55.20
CA ASP A 44 -10.16 3.27 -54.66
C ASP A 44 -10.17 3.22 -53.12
N GLY A 45 -9.47 4.15 -52.46
CA GLY A 45 -9.33 4.27 -51.02
C GLY A 45 -8.34 3.29 -50.40
N SER A 46 -7.58 2.55 -51.21
CA SER A 46 -6.46 1.73 -50.74
C SER A 46 -5.18 2.54 -50.55
N LEU A 47 -4.23 1.98 -49.82
CA LEU A 47 -2.87 2.47 -49.66
C LEU A 47 -1.89 1.51 -50.34
N SER A 48 -0.99 2.05 -51.16
CA SER A 48 0.19 1.31 -51.63
C SER A 48 1.45 1.88 -50.97
N LEU A 49 2.29 1.01 -50.43
CA LEU A 49 3.55 1.40 -49.79
C LEU A 49 4.74 1.00 -50.65
N GLN A 50 5.71 1.90 -50.79
CA GLN A 50 7.00 1.62 -51.39
C GLN A 50 8.11 2.06 -50.44
N TYR A 51 8.85 1.08 -49.92
CA TYR A 51 9.99 1.28 -49.04
C TYR A 51 11.31 1.13 -49.79
N GLU A 52 12.29 1.94 -49.38
CA GLU A 52 13.72 1.75 -49.64
C GLU A 52 14.46 1.91 -48.31
N ILE A 53 14.96 0.80 -47.76
CA ILE A 53 15.58 0.75 -46.43
C ILE A 53 17.04 0.31 -46.59
N TRP A 54 17.95 1.14 -46.12
CA TRP A 54 19.38 0.88 -46.15
C TRP A 54 19.79 0.30 -44.82
N PHE A 55 20.26 -0.95 -44.81
CA PHE A 55 20.76 -1.63 -43.64
C PHE A 55 22.29 -1.61 -43.62
N ALA A 56 22.86 -1.44 -42.44
CA ALA A 56 24.27 -1.71 -42.16
C ALA A 56 24.36 -2.65 -40.96
N ASN A 57 24.80 -3.88 -41.21
CA ASN A 57 24.86 -4.93 -40.20
C ASN A 57 26.17 -4.81 -39.39
N SER A 58 26.09 -5.00 -38.07
CA SER A 58 27.28 -4.92 -37.21
C SER A 58 28.26 -6.06 -37.53
N PRO A 59 29.59 -5.82 -37.51
CA PRO A 59 30.60 -6.88 -37.66
C PRO A 59 30.50 -8.00 -36.61
N SER A 60 29.86 -7.73 -35.47
CA SER A 60 29.69 -8.66 -34.35
C SER A 60 28.28 -9.26 -34.27
N ALA A 61 27.42 -8.99 -35.26
CA ALA A 61 26.05 -9.51 -35.28
C ALA A 61 25.97 -10.83 -36.04
N ASP A 62 24.81 -11.49 -35.97
CA ASP A 62 24.43 -12.52 -36.93
C ASP A 62 24.05 -11.88 -38.28
N PRO A 63 24.08 -12.65 -39.40
CA PRO A 63 23.55 -12.18 -40.67
C PRO A 63 22.10 -11.71 -40.55
N ILE A 64 21.71 -10.69 -41.32
CA ILE A 64 20.30 -10.33 -41.48
C ILE A 64 19.73 -11.26 -42.54
N ASP A 65 19.08 -12.33 -42.11
CA ASP A 65 18.49 -13.35 -42.96
C ASP A 65 17.02 -13.03 -43.28
N PHE A 66 16.32 -12.27 -42.42
CA PHE A 66 15.00 -11.70 -42.76
C PHE A 66 14.80 -10.28 -42.27
N VAL A 67 13.94 -9.56 -43.01
CA VAL A 67 13.46 -8.24 -42.62
C VAL A 67 11.94 -8.29 -42.47
N ASP A 68 11.43 -7.99 -41.28
CA ASP A 68 10.00 -7.83 -41.06
C ASP A 68 9.56 -6.37 -41.26
N ILE A 69 8.55 -6.16 -42.10
CA ILE A 69 7.98 -4.84 -42.40
C ILE A 69 6.55 -4.77 -41.85
N GLY A 70 6.28 -3.76 -41.02
CA GLY A 70 4.94 -3.52 -40.48
C GLY A 70 3.99 -2.92 -41.52
N ILE A 71 2.75 -3.42 -41.55
CA ILE A 71 1.66 -2.93 -42.43
C ILE A 71 0.54 -2.37 -41.53
N PRO A 72 -0.10 -1.25 -41.89
CA PRO A 72 -1.10 -0.61 -41.03
C PRO A 72 -2.30 -1.49 -40.66
N THR A 73 -2.71 -2.41 -41.55
CA THR A 73 -3.90 -3.26 -41.33
C THR A 73 -3.62 -4.69 -41.77
N ARG A 74 -4.46 -5.63 -41.32
CA ARG A 74 -4.43 -7.02 -41.81
C ARG A 74 -4.95 -7.21 -43.22
N TYR A 75 -5.51 -6.16 -43.83
CA TYR A 75 -6.25 -6.22 -45.09
C TYR A 75 -5.30 -5.88 -46.25
N TYR A 76 -4.34 -6.76 -46.48
CA TYR A 76 -3.39 -6.67 -47.60
C TYR A 76 -3.32 -8.03 -48.29
N ASP A 77 -2.92 -8.03 -49.56
CA ASP A 77 -2.65 -9.26 -50.31
C ASP A 77 -1.18 -9.61 -50.26
N LEU A 78 -0.83 -10.66 -49.51
CA LEU A 78 0.54 -11.15 -49.39
C LEU A 78 1.13 -11.55 -50.75
N ASN A 79 0.33 -12.08 -51.67
CA ASN A 79 0.81 -12.55 -52.97
C ASN A 79 1.15 -11.41 -53.93
N ALA A 80 0.65 -10.20 -53.64
CA ALA A 80 0.92 -9.01 -54.44
C ALA A 80 2.18 -8.25 -53.99
N VAL A 81 2.77 -8.64 -52.86
CA VAL A 81 3.99 -8.01 -52.33
C VAL A 81 5.19 -8.35 -53.22
N GLN A 82 5.96 -7.33 -53.58
CA GLN A 82 7.20 -7.48 -54.33
C GLN A 82 8.34 -6.91 -53.50
N ALA A 83 9.42 -7.66 -53.35
CA ALA A 83 10.56 -7.21 -52.56
C ALA A 83 11.87 -7.59 -53.25
N TYR A 84 12.89 -6.77 -53.00
CA TYR A 84 14.24 -6.96 -53.53
C TYR A 84 15.27 -6.62 -52.47
N VAL A 85 16.42 -7.31 -52.50
CA VAL A 85 17.62 -6.95 -51.75
C VAL A 85 18.74 -6.68 -52.75
N ASN A 86 19.33 -5.49 -52.72
CA ASN A 86 20.35 -5.04 -53.67
C ASN A 86 19.92 -5.22 -55.16
N GLY A 87 18.62 -5.04 -55.45
CA GLY A 87 18.04 -5.24 -56.78
C GLY A 87 17.75 -6.70 -57.16
N ILE A 88 18.05 -7.67 -56.29
CA ILE A 88 17.77 -9.09 -56.51
C ILE A 88 16.39 -9.42 -55.91
N PRO A 89 15.47 -10.05 -56.66
CA PRO A 89 14.14 -10.41 -56.15
C PRO A 89 14.20 -11.34 -54.94
N ILE A 90 13.40 -11.03 -53.92
CA ILE A 90 13.16 -11.87 -52.75
C ILE A 90 11.93 -12.73 -53.04
N THR A 91 12.09 -14.06 -53.03
CA THR A 91 11.00 -15.01 -53.32
C THR A 91 10.36 -15.59 -52.06
N SER A 92 11.06 -15.56 -50.93
CA SER A 92 10.52 -15.97 -49.63
C SER A 92 9.84 -14.77 -48.98
N ILE A 93 8.53 -14.66 -49.16
CA ILE A 93 7.70 -13.62 -48.55
C ILE A 93 6.57 -14.30 -47.79
N GLU A 94 6.53 -14.11 -46.48
CA GLU A 94 5.56 -14.77 -45.60
C GLU A 94 4.93 -13.76 -44.63
N LYS A 95 3.88 -14.17 -43.92
CA LYS A 95 3.34 -13.34 -42.82
C LYS A 95 4.36 -13.30 -41.71
N SER A 96 4.61 -12.12 -41.16
CA SER A 96 5.54 -11.97 -40.05
C SER A 96 5.00 -12.71 -38.80
N PRO A 97 5.81 -13.56 -38.15
CA PRO A 97 5.46 -14.17 -36.88
C PRO A 97 5.71 -13.22 -35.68
N TYR A 98 6.44 -12.12 -35.88
CA TYR A 98 6.84 -11.18 -34.83
C TYR A 98 6.07 -9.87 -34.89
N VAL A 99 5.66 -9.46 -36.09
CA VAL A 99 5.04 -8.17 -36.35
C VAL A 99 3.55 -8.39 -36.62
N THR A 100 2.71 -7.83 -35.76
CA THR A 100 1.26 -7.87 -35.99
C THR A 100 0.96 -7.10 -37.29
N ASN A 101 0.25 -7.74 -38.21
CA ASN A 101 0.04 -7.25 -39.57
C ASN A 101 1.36 -6.93 -40.30
N GLY A 102 2.38 -7.79 -40.19
CA GLY A 102 3.63 -7.61 -40.92
C GLY A 102 3.86 -8.64 -42.02
N VAL A 103 4.85 -8.36 -42.86
CA VAL A 103 5.41 -9.31 -43.84
C VAL A 103 6.88 -9.56 -43.50
N ALA A 104 7.28 -10.82 -43.49
CA ALA A 104 8.65 -11.28 -43.33
C ALA A 104 9.26 -11.51 -44.72
N LEU A 105 10.40 -10.86 -44.99
CA LEU A 105 11.14 -10.97 -46.25
C LEU A 105 12.37 -11.82 -46.00
N GLY A 106 12.43 -13.02 -46.58
CA GLY A 106 13.56 -13.95 -46.44
C GLY A 106 14.64 -13.71 -47.47
N LEU A 107 15.76 -13.14 -47.02
CA LEU A 107 16.88 -12.76 -47.88
C LEU A 107 17.66 -13.98 -48.38
N GLY A 108 17.60 -15.10 -47.67
CA GLY A 108 18.17 -16.38 -48.08
C GLY A 108 19.67 -16.29 -48.35
N THR A 109 20.12 -16.68 -49.54
CA THR A 109 21.54 -16.59 -49.92
C THR A 109 22.05 -15.15 -50.04
N ASN A 110 21.15 -14.17 -50.12
CA ASN A 110 21.44 -12.73 -50.20
C ASN A 110 21.33 -12.02 -48.84
N ALA A 111 21.38 -12.78 -47.74
CA ALA A 111 21.44 -12.23 -46.39
C ALA A 111 22.58 -11.21 -46.23
N ILE A 112 22.32 -10.14 -45.48
CA ILE A 112 23.32 -9.08 -45.25
C ILE A 112 24.26 -9.56 -44.16
N ARG A 113 25.49 -9.94 -44.53
CA ARG A 113 26.44 -10.56 -43.60
C ARG A 113 26.95 -9.56 -42.56
N PRO A 114 27.55 -10.05 -41.46
CA PRO A 114 28.13 -9.16 -40.44
C PRO A 114 29.16 -8.21 -41.05
N GLY A 115 29.00 -6.91 -40.81
CA GLY A 115 29.85 -5.85 -41.35
C GLY A 115 29.50 -5.40 -42.77
N GLU A 116 28.52 -6.01 -43.42
CA GLU A 116 28.05 -5.62 -44.74
C GLU A 116 26.85 -4.65 -44.69
N THR A 117 26.58 -4.03 -45.84
CA THR A 117 25.43 -3.17 -46.07
C THR A 117 24.54 -3.74 -47.16
N GLY A 118 23.23 -3.53 -47.06
CA GLY A 118 22.29 -3.92 -48.10
C GLY A 118 21.11 -2.97 -48.18
N VAL A 119 20.51 -2.85 -49.36
CA VAL A 119 19.31 -2.05 -49.59
C VAL A 119 18.15 -2.98 -49.84
N VAL A 120 17.14 -2.92 -48.98
CA VAL A 120 15.89 -3.66 -49.12
C VAL A 120 14.83 -2.72 -49.66
N THR A 121 14.26 -3.06 -50.80
CA THR A 121 13.14 -2.33 -51.40
C THR A 121 11.89 -3.21 -51.40
N VAL A 122 10.74 -2.65 -51.02
CA VAL A 122 9.51 -3.40 -50.84
C VAL A 122 8.34 -2.59 -51.39
N PHE A 123 7.53 -3.22 -52.23
CA PHE A 123 6.28 -2.67 -52.72
C PHE A 123 5.11 -3.52 -52.21
N ILE A 124 4.17 -2.88 -51.51
CA ILE A 124 3.00 -3.50 -50.89
C ILE A 124 1.76 -2.79 -51.42
N PRO A 125 1.10 -3.32 -52.46
CA PRO A 125 -0.08 -2.67 -53.04
C PRO A 125 -1.37 -2.98 -52.27
N ASN A 126 -2.39 -2.16 -52.51
CA ASN A 126 -3.80 -2.44 -52.21
C ASN A 126 -4.10 -2.73 -50.72
N ILE A 127 -3.46 -2.01 -49.79
CA ILE A 127 -3.75 -2.12 -48.35
C ILE A 127 -5.09 -1.41 -48.08
N GLN A 128 -6.07 -2.13 -47.54
CA GLN A 128 -7.43 -1.63 -47.32
C GLN A 128 -7.69 -1.23 -45.87
N GLN A 129 -8.81 -0.53 -45.65
CA GLN A 129 -9.29 -0.09 -44.33
C GLN A 129 -8.34 0.87 -43.59
N VAL A 130 -7.76 1.81 -44.33
CA VAL A 130 -6.73 2.75 -43.85
C VAL A 130 -7.21 4.20 -43.77
N LEU A 131 -8.38 4.51 -44.32
CA LEU A 131 -8.99 5.84 -44.32
C LEU A 131 -10.12 5.91 -43.30
N TYR A 132 -10.17 7.01 -42.55
CA TYR A 132 -11.19 7.26 -41.54
C TYR A 132 -11.87 8.61 -41.81
N VAL A 133 -13.05 8.85 -41.26
CA VAL A 133 -13.65 10.20 -41.29
C VAL A 133 -12.79 11.15 -40.44
N ASP A 134 -12.47 12.32 -40.97
CA ASP A 134 -11.73 13.34 -40.24
C ASP A 134 -12.54 13.87 -39.05
N SER A 135 -11.89 13.97 -37.88
CA SER A 135 -12.55 14.33 -36.62
C SER A 135 -12.89 15.82 -36.53
N SER A 136 -12.23 16.67 -37.32
CA SER A 136 -12.43 18.12 -37.34
C SER A 136 -13.38 18.54 -38.46
N ASP A 137 -13.47 17.76 -39.55
CA ASP A 137 -14.35 18.04 -40.69
C ASP A 137 -14.87 16.74 -41.33
N ALA A 138 -16.14 16.40 -41.09
CA ALA A 138 -16.75 15.17 -41.61
C ALA A 138 -16.90 15.12 -43.15
N SER A 139 -16.59 16.21 -43.87
CA SER A 139 -16.50 16.21 -45.33
C SER A 139 -15.15 15.72 -45.87
N TYR A 140 -14.18 15.50 -44.98
CA TYR A 140 -12.84 15.01 -45.29
C TYR A 140 -12.62 13.59 -44.78
N VAL A 141 -11.74 12.87 -45.45
CA VAL A 141 -11.12 11.65 -44.93
C VAL A 141 -9.76 11.98 -44.33
N SER A 142 -9.41 11.27 -43.27
CA SER A 142 -8.15 11.33 -42.55
C SER A 142 -7.32 10.10 -42.90
N ALA A 143 -6.14 10.35 -43.44
CA ALA A 143 -5.15 9.38 -43.87
C ALA A 143 -3.92 9.51 -42.96
N VAL A 144 -3.77 8.57 -42.02
CA VAL A 144 -2.67 8.57 -41.04
C VAL A 144 -1.80 7.35 -41.27
N PHE A 145 -0.49 7.55 -41.32
CA PHE A 145 0.48 6.50 -41.56
C PHE A 145 1.73 6.67 -40.70
N SER A 146 2.31 5.55 -40.30
CA SER A 146 3.62 5.46 -39.68
C SER A 146 4.51 4.56 -40.53
N PRO A 147 5.73 4.98 -40.88
CA PRO A 147 6.75 4.08 -41.41
C PRO A 147 7.00 2.92 -40.45
N THR A 148 7.61 1.86 -40.98
CA THR A 148 8.11 0.75 -40.16
C THR A 148 9.20 1.27 -39.21
N TRP A 149 9.30 0.67 -38.02
CA TRP A 149 10.37 0.96 -37.06
C TRP A 149 10.82 -0.35 -36.43
N PHE A 150 11.98 -0.40 -35.81
CA PHE A 150 12.58 -1.64 -35.31
C PHE A 150 12.75 -1.65 -33.80
N GLY A 151 12.89 -2.84 -33.21
CA GLY A 151 13.21 -2.99 -31.79
C GLY A 151 14.48 -2.22 -31.42
N SER A 152 14.40 -1.37 -30.38
CA SER A 152 15.51 -0.54 -29.90
C SER A 152 16.72 -1.34 -29.41
N GLU A 153 16.51 -2.60 -29.09
CA GLU A 153 17.52 -3.59 -28.73
C GLU A 153 18.36 -4.06 -29.94
N TYR A 154 17.83 -3.92 -31.17
CA TYR A 154 18.48 -4.40 -32.40
C TYR A 154 19.05 -3.27 -33.24
N VAL A 155 18.34 -2.15 -33.35
CA VAL A 155 18.73 -1.02 -34.21
C VAL A 155 19.41 0.09 -33.41
N SER A 156 20.45 0.67 -34.00
CA SER A 156 21.20 1.79 -33.39
C SER A 156 21.60 2.84 -34.43
N GLY A 157 22.04 4.00 -33.95
CA GLY A 157 22.46 5.11 -34.79
C GLY A 157 21.30 6.01 -35.22
N LEU A 158 21.63 6.96 -36.10
CA LEU A 158 20.68 7.93 -36.66
C LEU A 158 20.28 7.50 -38.06
N THR A 159 19.04 7.82 -38.41
CA THR A 159 18.42 7.47 -39.68
C THR A 159 18.02 8.75 -40.41
N ASN A 160 18.45 8.87 -41.67
CA ASN A 160 17.85 9.84 -42.56
C ASN A 160 16.51 9.31 -43.06
N LEU A 161 15.44 9.71 -42.37
CA LEU A 161 14.07 9.25 -42.65
C LEU A 161 13.34 10.26 -43.52
N THR A 162 12.81 9.79 -44.65
CA THR A 162 11.93 10.55 -45.55
C THR A 162 10.60 9.85 -45.72
N VAL A 163 9.52 10.56 -45.46
CA VAL A 163 8.14 10.07 -45.62
C VAL A 163 7.44 10.93 -46.64
N VAL A 164 6.93 10.31 -47.70
CA VAL A 164 6.25 11.00 -48.79
C VAL A 164 4.84 10.44 -48.94
N PHE A 165 3.83 11.28 -48.79
CA PHE A 165 2.46 10.94 -49.13
C PHE A 165 2.19 11.38 -50.55
N HIS A 166 1.58 10.51 -51.36
CA HIS A 166 1.02 10.84 -52.66
C HIS A 166 -0.50 10.75 -52.54
N LEU A 167 -1.18 11.88 -52.64
CA LEU A 167 -2.63 11.97 -52.48
C LEU A 167 -3.36 11.39 -53.71
N PRO A 168 -4.68 11.12 -53.62
CA PRO A 168 -5.45 10.65 -54.77
C PRO A 168 -5.34 11.60 -55.96
N LYS A 169 -5.45 11.03 -57.17
CA LYS A 169 -5.44 11.84 -58.40
C LYS A 169 -6.64 12.80 -58.42
N GLY A 170 -6.44 13.97 -59.02
CA GLY A 170 -7.48 14.98 -59.19
C GLY A 170 -7.76 15.85 -57.97
N VAL A 171 -7.14 15.59 -56.81
CA VAL A 171 -7.19 16.50 -55.65
C VAL A 171 -6.58 17.85 -56.02
N LEU A 172 -7.28 18.95 -55.71
CA LEU A 172 -6.82 20.30 -56.03
C LEU A 172 -5.83 20.82 -54.97
N PRO A 173 -4.86 21.69 -55.32
CA PRO A 173 -3.80 22.15 -54.40
C PRO A 173 -4.28 22.77 -53.08
N GLU A 174 -5.44 23.43 -53.09
CA GLU A 174 -6.02 24.15 -51.95
C GLU A 174 -6.90 23.29 -51.04
N GLU A 175 -7.26 22.08 -51.46
CA GLU A 175 -8.17 21.21 -50.72
C GLU A 175 -7.48 20.43 -49.58
N PRO A 176 -6.36 19.72 -49.80
CA PRO A 176 -5.82 18.83 -48.81
C PRO A 176 -5.15 19.60 -47.67
N ARG A 177 -5.14 18.99 -46.49
CA ARG A 177 -4.55 19.54 -45.27
C ARG A 177 -3.58 18.53 -44.69
N TRP A 178 -2.41 18.95 -44.22
CA TRP A 178 -1.53 18.08 -43.45
C TRP A 178 -1.89 18.16 -41.96
N HIS A 179 -1.61 17.08 -41.23
CA HIS A 179 -1.72 17.06 -39.77
C HIS A 179 -0.44 17.59 -39.14
N GLN A 180 -0.49 17.82 -37.84
CA GLN A 180 0.71 18.09 -37.04
C GLN A 180 1.70 16.92 -37.17
N SER A 181 2.91 17.20 -37.65
CA SER A 181 3.99 16.22 -37.74
C SER A 181 4.67 16.00 -36.38
N PRO A 182 5.44 14.91 -36.21
CA PRO A 182 6.22 14.67 -35.00
C PRO A 182 7.22 15.81 -34.75
N SER A 183 7.50 16.12 -33.48
CA SER A 183 8.26 17.32 -33.08
C SER A 183 9.69 17.42 -33.64
N SER A 184 10.29 16.30 -34.05
CA SER A 184 11.62 16.26 -34.67
C SER A 184 11.60 16.48 -36.19
N PHE A 185 10.42 16.60 -36.80
CA PHE A 185 10.23 16.84 -38.22
C PHE A 185 9.74 18.27 -38.47
N PRO A 186 9.90 18.81 -39.70
CA PRO A 186 9.27 20.06 -40.09
C PRO A 186 7.76 20.04 -39.86
N SER A 187 7.21 21.10 -39.28
CA SER A 187 5.76 21.23 -39.02
C SER A 187 4.94 21.27 -40.32
N GLU A 188 5.53 21.81 -41.38
CA GLU A 188 4.95 21.87 -42.72
C GLU A 188 5.74 20.92 -43.65
N PRO A 189 5.05 20.04 -44.40
CA PRO A 189 5.72 19.23 -45.41
C PRO A 189 6.19 20.08 -46.58
N GLN A 190 7.19 19.59 -47.30
CA GLN A 190 7.43 20.03 -48.67
C GLN A 190 6.30 19.52 -49.57
N THR A 191 5.76 20.40 -50.42
CA THR A 191 4.63 20.08 -51.30
C THR A 191 4.99 20.25 -52.76
N GLY A 192 4.38 19.45 -53.63
CA GLY A 192 4.52 19.59 -55.08
C GLY A 192 3.65 18.60 -55.84
N LEU A 193 3.89 18.48 -57.14
CA LEU A 193 3.25 17.46 -57.98
C LEU A 193 4.26 16.38 -58.33
N ASP A 194 3.84 15.11 -58.26
CA ASP A 194 4.63 13.99 -58.72
C ASP A 194 4.53 13.77 -60.25
N SER A 195 5.21 12.75 -60.77
CA SER A 195 5.22 12.41 -62.20
C SER A 195 3.85 12.04 -62.77
N GLU A 196 2.88 11.68 -61.92
CA GLU A 196 1.51 11.35 -62.30
C GLU A 196 0.54 12.53 -62.07
N GLY A 197 1.05 13.70 -61.65
CA GLY A 197 0.25 14.87 -61.34
C GLY A 197 -0.49 14.79 -60.01
N ARG A 198 -0.10 13.89 -59.10
CA ARG A 198 -0.65 13.83 -57.73
C ARG A 198 0.06 14.85 -56.85
N ILE A 199 -0.68 15.45 -55.93
CA ILE A 199 -0.08 16.26 -54.87
C ILE A 199 0.70 15.36 -53.94
N PHE A 200 1.95 15.71 -53.63
CA PHE A 200 2.73 15.03 -52.60
C PHE A 200 3.01 15.92 -51.39
N TYR A 201 3.08 15.29 -50.22
CA TYR A 201 3.59 15.87 -48.97
C TYR A 201 4.81 15.10 -48.51
N SER A 202 5.95 15.78 -48.35
CA SER A 202 7.22 15.16 -47.96
C SER A 202 7.76 15.74 -46.65
N TRP A 203 8.04 14.86 -45.70
CA TRP A 203 8.74 15.18 -44.47
C TRP A 203 10.10 14.49 -44.46
N ASN A 204 11.15 15.24 -44.14
CA ASN A 204 12.50 14.70 -43.98
C ASN A 204 13.07 15.06 -42.61
N ASN A 205 13.73 14.09 -41.98
CA ASN A 205 14.58 14.33 -40.82
C ASN A 205 15.87 13.50 -40.98
N PRO A 206 17.04 14.13 -41.13
CA PRO A 206 18.32 13.44 -41.28
C PRO A 206 18.83 12.80 -39.98
N GLN A 207 18.18 13.06 -38.85
CA GLN A 207 18.59 12.64 -37.50
C GLN A 207 17.45 11.90 -36.77
N ALA A 208 16.57 11.23 -37.51
CA ALA A 208 15.51 10.41 -36.94
C ALA A 208 16.08 9.14 -36.28
N SER A 209 15.25 8.44 -35.52
CA SER A 209 15.59 7.13 -34.93
C SER A 209 14.73 6.05 -35.56
N ALA A 210 15.37 5.04 -36.17
CA ALA A 210 14.69 3.86 -36.70
C ALA A 210 14.00 2.99 -35.64
N SER A 211 14.18 3.26 -34.33
CA SER A 211 13.47 2.55 -33.26
C SER A 211 12.23 3.28 -32.76
N THR A 212 11.93 4.46 -33.31
CA THR A 212 10.82 5.30 -32.86
C THR A 212 9.67 5.26 -33.85
N GLN A 213 8.45 5.09 -33.35
CA GLN A 213 7.25 5.21 -34.17
C GLN A 213 6.94 6.68 -34.44
N TYR A 214 6.97 7.09 -35.71
CA TYR A 214 6.62 8.44 -36.16
C TYR A 214 5.32 8.41 -36.97
N LYS A 215 4.31 9.19 -36.55
CA LYS A 215 3.01 9.26 -37.23
C LYS A 215 2.91 10.54 -38.06
N PHE A 216 2.51 10.38 -39.31
CA PHE A 216 2.24 11.46 -40.26
C PHE A 216 0.80 11.35 -40.72
N GLY A 217 0.21 12.48 -41.08
CA GLY A 217 -1.19 12.50 -41.45
C GLY A 217 -1.51 13.59 -42.46
N ALA A 218 -2.51 13.31 -43.28
CA ALA A 218 -3.12 14.26 -44.19
C ALA A 218 -4.63 14.01 -44.24
N SER A 219 -5.38 15.05 -44.57
CA SER A 219 -6.80 14.96 -44.85
C SER A 219 -7.08 15.51 -46.25
N PHE A 220 -7.99 14.87 -46.97
CA PHE A 220 -8.47 15.32 -48.28
C PHE A 220 -9.98 15.08 -48.41
N PRO A 221 -10.67 15.76 -49.34
CA PRO A 221 -12.13 15.64 -49.45
C PRO A 221 -12.58 14.21 -49.70
N LYS A 222 -13.63 13.77 -49.00
CA LYS A 222 -14.10 12.38 -49.06
C LYS A 222 -14.57 11.92 -50.44
N HIS A 223 -14.95 12.86 -51.32
CA HIS A 223 -15.51 12.55 -52.64
C HIS A 223 -14.48 12.01 -53.64
N TYR A 224 -13.18 12.10 -53.32
CA TYR A 224 -12.09 11.50 -54.10
C TYR A 224 -11.92 9.99 -53.89
N VAL A 225 -12.66 9.40 -52.94
CA VAL A 225 -12.61 7.96 -52.65
C VAL A 225 -14.02 7.39 -52.42
N PRO A 226 -14.26 6.08 -52.68
CA PRO A 226 -15.53 5.45 -52.39
C PRO A 226 -15.88 5.49 -50.90
N GLU A 227 -17.15 5.73 -50.57
CA GLU A 227 -17.62 5.70 -49.18
C GLU A 227 -17.38 4.34 -48.50
N THR A 228 -17.42 3.24 -49.27
CA THR A 228 -17.14 1.88 -48.77
C THR A 228 -15.70 1.66 -48.32
N ALA A 229 -14.76 2.53 -48.72
CA ALA A 229 -13.36 2.45 -48.31
C ALA A 229 -13.09 3.18 -46.98
N ILE A 230 -14.04 3.98 -46.49
CA ILE A 230 -13.91 4.77 -45.27
C ILE A 230 -14.37 3.94 -44.08
N VAL A 231 -13.47 3.71 -43.13
CA VAL A 231 -13.75 2.93 -41.92
C VAL A 231 -14.56 3.79 -40.93
N ALA A 232 -15.72 3.28 -40.52
CA ALA A 232 -16.50 3.89 -39.45
C ALA A 232 -15.69 3.89 -38.14
N GLN A 233 -15.68 5.01 -37.40
CA GLN A 233 -14.95 5.12 -36.12
C GLN A 233 -15.39 3.99 -35.16
N SER A 234 -14.54 2.99 -34.96
CA SER A 234 -14.74 1.97 -33.94
C SER A 234 -14.12 2.44 -32.62
N ILE A 235 -14.88 2.32 -31.54
CA ILE A 235 -14.40 2.57 -30.17
C ILE A 235 -13.18 1.67 -29.93
N ASN A 236 -12.06 2.27 -29.52
CA ASN A 236 -10.82 1.55 -29.25
C ASN A 236 -10.96 0.76 -27.93
N LEU A 237 -11.52 -0.45 -28.04
CA LEU A 237 -11.79 -1.34 -26.92
C LEU A 237 -10.49 -1.80 -26.23
N ASP A 238 -9.35 -1.85 -26.92
CA ASP A 238 -8.07 -2.24 -26.34
C ASP A 238 -7.56 -1.20 -25.34
N ALA A 239 -7.68 0.10 -25.66
CA ALA A 239 -7.35 1.18 -24.73
C ALA A 239 -8.26 1.17 -23.48
N VAL A 240 -9.55 0.85 -23.66
CA VAL A 240 -10.50 0.71 -22.54
C VAL A 240 -10.14 -0.50 -21.66
N MET A 241 -9.75 -1.61 -22.27
CA MET A 241 -9.38 -2.84 -21.57
C MET A 241 -8.02 -2.71 -20.85
N GLU A 242 -7.06 -1.97 -21.41
CA GLU A 242 -5.76 -1.69 -20.77
C GLU A 242 -5.92 -0.77 -19.55
N ILE A 243 -6.79 0.25 -19.63
CA ILE A 243 -7.20 1.09 -18.49
C ILE A 243 -7.92 0.24 -17.42
N LEU A 244 -8.80 -0.68 -17.83
CA LEU A 244 -9.47 -1.59 -16.89
C LEU A 244 -8.46 -2.53 -16.20
N PHE A 245 -7.51 -3.08 -16.95
CA PHE A 245 -6.53 -4.05 -16.44
C PHE A 245 -5.55 -3.39 -15.46
N THR A 246 -5.09 -2.18 -15.76
CA THR A 246 -4.24 -1.38 -14.84
C THR A 246 -5.00 -0.98 -13.57
N LEU A 247 -6.26 -0.58 -13.67
CA LEU A 247 -7.11 -0.30 -12.50
C LEU A 247 -7.33 -1.55 -11.62
N ILE A 248 -7.54 -2.72 -12.24
CA ILE A 248 -7.75 -3.99 -11.52
C ILE A 248 -6.45 -4.46 -10.84
N CYS A 249 -5.30 -4.39 -11.53
CA CYS A 249 -4.01 -4.82 -10.97
C CYS A 249 -3.49 -3.92 -9.83
N ALA A 250 -3.83 -2.63 -9.82
CA ALA A 250 -3.47 -1.71 -8.73
C ALA A 250 -4.47 -1.72 -7.56
N ALA A 251 -5.77 -1.90 -7.83
CA ALA A 251 -6.80 -1.85 -6.80
C ALA A 251 -6.83 -3.10 -5.89
N ILE A 252 -6.53 -4.28 -6.44
CA ILE A 252 -6.57 -5.54 -5.68
C ILE A 252 -5.51 -5.56 -4.55
N PRO A 253 -4.23 -5.23 -4.78
CA PRO A 253 -3.23 -5.17 -3.71
C PRO A 253 -3.57 -4.14 -2.63
N LEU A 254 -4.08 -2.97 -3.02
CA LEU A 254 -4.48 -1.91 -2.09
C LEU A 254 -5.63 -2.36 -1.18
N LEU A 255 -6.62 -3.07 -1.73
CA LEU A 255 -7.73 -3.67 -0.98
C LEU A 255 -7.21 -4.68 0.06
N PHE A 256 -6.25 -5.54 -0.31
CA PHE A 256 -5.65 -6.48 0.63
C PHE A 256 -4.91 -5.77 1.77
N VAL A 257 -4.17 -4.70 1.49
CA VAL A 257 -3.50 -3.89 2.53
C VAL A 257 -4.52 -3.26 3.48
N ILE A 258 -5.61 -2.67 2.95
CA ILE A 258 -6.67 -2.08 3.76
C ILE A 258 -7.36 -3.13 4.65
N LEU A 259 -7.66 -4.31 4.10
CA LEU A 259 -8.27 -5.40 4.87
C LEU A 259 -7.33 -5.93 5.96
N ILE A 260 -6.03 -6.02 5.69
CA ILE A 260 -5.02 -6.41 6.69
C ILE A 260 -4.97 -5.35 7.80
N ILE A 261 -4.85 -4.06 7.48
CA ILE A 261 -4.83 -2.97 8.46
C ILE A 261 -6.13 -2.98 9.28
N TYR A 262 -7.29 -3.09 8.63
CA TYR A 262 -8.58 -3.16 9.31
C TYR A 262 -8.66 -4.37 10.25
N SER A 263 -8.16 -5.54 9.84
CA SER A 263 -8.11 -6.73 10.69
C SER A 263 -7.21 -6.56 11.91
N ILE A 264 -6.04 -5.91 11.75
CA ILE A 264 -5.09 -5.62 12.83
C ILE A 264 -5.72 -4.64 13.83
N VAL A 265 -6.27 -3.52 13.33
CA VAL A 265 -6.91 -2.50 14.18
C VAL A 265 -8.11 -3.08 14.94
N LYS A 266 -8.94 -3.89 14.26
CA LYS A 266 -10.09 -4.56 14.90
C LYS A 266 -9.65 -5.58 15.95
N ALA A 267 -8.60 -6.36 15.69
CA ALA A 267 -8.04 -7.31 16.64
C ALA A 267 -7.47 -6.62 17.88
N GLN A 268 -6.80 -5.46 17.71
CA GLN A 268 -6.31 -4.66 18.82
C GLN A 268 -7.45 -4.08 19.67
N ARG A 269 -8.49 -3.50 19.04
CA ARG A 269 -9.65 -2.96 19.77
C ARG A 269 -10.36 -4.02 20.62
N ARG A 270 -10.49 -5.26 20.11
CA ARG A 270 -11.08 -6.37 20.88
C ARG A 270 -10.33 -6.73 22.16
N LYS A 271 -9.02 -6.49 22.23
CA LYS A 271 -8.23 -6.79 23.45
C LYS A 271 -8.61 -5.88 24.63
N LEU A 272 -9.33 -4.79 24.40
CA LEU A 272 -9.81 -3.87 25.44
C LEU A 272 -11.29 -4.13 25.80
N GLU A 273 -12.03 -4.88 25.00
CA GLU A 273 -13.45 -5.16 25.20
C GLU A 273 -13.66 -6.27 26.25
N TYR A 274 -13.47 -5.97 27.54
CA TYR A 274 -13.60 -6.94 28.65
C TYR A 274 -15.06 -7.24 29.03
N LEU A 275 -15.99 -6.38 28.61
CA LEU A 275 -17.41 -6.50 28.95
C LEU A 275 -18.21 -6.80 27.67
N PRO A 276 -19.04 -7.87 27.65
CA PRO A 276 -19.85 -8.18 26.47
C PRO A 276 -20.80 -7.01 26.15
N PRO A 277 -21.09 -6.75 24.86
CA PRO A 277 -22.04 -5.74 24.43
C PRO A 277 -23.48 -6.23 24.75
N LYS A 278 -23.87 -6.19 26.02
CA LYS A 278 -25.25 -6.42 26.41
C LYS A 278 -25.99 -5.10 26.26
N ILE A 279 -26.95 -5.07 25.34
CA ILE A 279 -27.86 -3.96 25.13
C ILE A 279 -28.63 -3.78 26.45
N ALA A 280 -28.33 -2.72 27.18
CA ALA A 280 -29.11 -2.32 28.33
C ALA A 280 -30.41 -1.68 27.82
N ILE A 281 -31.53 -2.11 28.38
CA ILE A 281 -32.84 -1.50 28.16
C ILE A 281 -32.73 -0.04 28.65
N GLU A 282 -33.04 0.91 27.78
CA GLU A 282 -33.06 2.34 28.10
C GLU A 282 -34.00 2.59 29.30
N GLY A 283 -33.54 3.31 30.32
CA GLY A 283 -34.35 3.70 31.49
C GLY A 283 -33.82 3.29 32.88
N ASN A 284 -32.77 2.47 32.96
CA ASN A 284 -32.15 2.09 34.23
C ASN A 284 -30.96 3.01 34.54
N GLY A 285 -31.05 3.84 35.59
CA GLY A 285 -30.07 4.90 35.89
C GLY A 285 -28.62 4.47 36.13
N ILE A 286 -27.81 5.36 36.72
CA ILE A 286 -26.36 5.18 36.88
C ILE A 286 -25.97 4.28 38.07
N LYS A 287 -24.98 3.39 37.89
CA LYS A 287 -24.39 2.63 39.01
C LYS A 287 -23.37 3.48 39.78
N ARG A 288 -23.78 4.00 40.93
CA ARG A 288 -22.89 4.69 41.89
C ARG A 288 -22.15 3.70 42.80
N GLY A 289 -20.98 4.11 43.32
CA GLY A 289 -20.23 3.37 44.34
C GLY A 289 -19.32 2.25 43.81
N LEU A 290 -18.90 2.29 42.54
CA LEU A 290 -17.75 1.51 42.09
C LEU A 290 -16.48 2.15 42.65
N THR A 291 -15.50 1.32 43.02
CA THR A 291 -14.15 1.82 43.34
C THR A 291 -13.45 2.31 42.06
N ALA A 292 -12.38 3.08 42.21
CA ALA A 292 -11.57 3.51 41.06
C ALA A 292 -11.08 2.32 40.21
N VAL A 293 -10.63 1.23 40.85
CA VAL A 293 -10.22 -0.02 40.17
C VAL A 293 -11.40 -0.67 39.41
N GLU A 294 -12.58 -0.72 40.01
CA GLU A 294 -13.79 -1.27 39.36
C GLU A 294 -14.25 -0.40 38.19
N ALA A 295 -14.15 0.93 38.34
CA ALA A 295 -14.42 1.88 37.28
C ALA A 295 -13.39 1.77 36.15
N ALA A 296 -12.12 1.46 36.44
CA ALA A 296 -11.10 1.22 35.41
C ALA A 296 -11.46 0.02 34.52
N ILE A 297 -12.01 -1.05 35.09
CA ILE A 297 -12.55 -2.19 34.33
C ILE A 297 -13.77 -1.78 33.49
N LEU A 298 -14.69 -0.98 34.06
CA LEU A 298 -15.87 -0.49 33.34
C LEU A 298 -15.49 0.42 32.16
N LEU A 299 -14.45 1.25 32.33
CA LEU A 299 -13.90 2.15 31.33
C LEU A 299 -12.95 1.45 30.33
N GLU A 300 -12.75 0.14 30.47
CA GLU A 300 -11.91 -0.68 29.59
C GLU A 300 -10.46 -0.18 29.51
N GLN A 301 -9.90 0.19 30.68
CA GLN A 301 -8.50 0.60 30.79
C GLN A 301 -7.55 -0.61 30.61
N PRO A 302 -6.31 -0.37 30.12
CA PRO A 302 -5.28 -1.40 30.02
C PRO A 302 -5.04 -2.15 31.35
N LEU A 303 -4.87 -3.47 31.31
CA LEU A 303 -4.81 -4.31 32.51
C LEU A 303 -3.55 -4.10 33.37
N ASP A 304 -2.43 -3.70 32.75
CA ASP A 304 -1.21 -3.27 33.43
C ASP A 304 -1.46 -2.01 34.29
N LYS A 305 -2.20 -1.04 33.75
CA LYS A 305 -2.68 0.13 34.50
C LYS A 305 -3.59 -0.30 35.66
N VAL A 306 -4.55 -1.20 35.42
CA VAL A 306 -5.45 -1.72 36.48
C VAL A 306 -4.66 -2.39 37.61
N LEU A 307 -3.68 -3.24 37.28
CA LEU A 307 -2.82 -3.90 38.28
C LEU A 307 -1.95 -2.90 39.06
N THR A 308 -1.48 -1.84 38.41
CA THR A 308 -0.74 -0.76 39.08
C THR A 308 -1.63 0.02 40.04
N MET A 309 -2.89 0.27 39.68
CA MET A 309 -3.85 0.88 40.59
C MET A 309 -4.14 -0.02 41.81
N ILE A 310 -4.21 -1.34 41.62
CA ILE A 310 -4.36 -2.29 42.73
C ILE A 310 -3.13 -2.23 43.64
N LEU A 311 -1.92 -2.23 43.06
CA LEU A 311 -0.67 -2.08 43.82
C LEU A 311 -0.71 -0.80 44.68
N PHE A 312 -1.01 0.36 44.08
CA PHE A 312 -1.05 1.62 44.81
C PHE A 312 -2.13 1.64 45.91
N SER A 313 -3.29 1.04 45.66
CA SER A 313 -4.34 0.89 46.69
C SER A 313 -3.83 0.09 47.89
N VAL A 314 -3.14 -1.02 47.66
CA VAL A 314 -2.56 -1.88 48.71
C VAL A 314 -1.46 -1.16 49.49
N LEU A 315 -0.58 -0.41 48.80
CA LEU A 315 0.49 0.37 49.43
C LEU A 315 -0.08 1.54 50.27
N LYS A 316 -1.07 2.25 49.74
CA LYS A 316 -1.76 3.35 50.43
C LYS A 316 -2.49 2.89 51.69
N LYS A 317 -3.04 1.68 51.68
CA LYS A 317 -3.65 1.02 52.86
C LYS A 317 -2.63 0.43 53.83
N GLY A 318 -1.34 0.49 53.51
CA GLY A 318 -0.27 -0.03 54.34
C GLY A 318 -0.20 -1.57 54.41
N ALA A 319 -0.81 -2.28 53.46
CA ALA A 319 -0.86 -3.75 53.45
C ALA A 319 0.33 -4.42 52.78
N ALA A 320 1.14 -3.67 52.04
CA ALA A 320 2.40 -4.15 51.50
C ALA A 320 3.44 -3.04 51.41
N ARG A 321 4.67 -3.45 51.13
CA ARG A 321 5.80 -2.60 50.75
C ARG A 321 6.57 -3.23 49.60
N VAL A 322 7.04 -2.41 48.68
CA VAL A 322 7.92 -2.81 47.57
C VAL A 322 9.34 -2.99 48.11
N THR A 323 9.92 -4.17 47.90
CA THR A 323 11.33 -4.45 48.23
C THR A 323 12.25 -4.21 47.04
N ASN A 324 11.78 -4.57 45.84
CA ASN A 324 12.49 -4.36 44.59
C ASN A 324 11.52 -3.88 43.50
N LYS A 325 11.95 -2.90 42.69
CA LYS A 325 11.15 -2.35 41.58
C LYS A 325 11.34 -3.15 40.28
N ASN A 326 12.49 -3.80 40.08
CA ASN A 326 12.79 -4.56 38.88
C ASN A 326 13.74 -5.75 39.17
N PRO A 327 13.24 -7.00 39.21
CA PRO A 327 11.83 -7.38 39.06
C PRO A 327 10.98 -6.88 40.23
N LEU A 328 9.69 -6.60 40.00
CA LEU A 328 8.78 -6.15 41.05
C LEU A 328 8.59 -7.23 42.13
N GLU A 329 9.03 -6.93 43.34
CA GLU A 329 8.87 -7.75 44.54
C GLU A 329 8.18 -6.94 45.64
N ILE A 330 7.17 -7.55 46.26
CA ILE A 330 6.40 -6.94 47.35
C ILE A 330 6.39 -7.88 48.55
N VAL A 331 6.47 -7.30 49.74
CA VAL A 331 6.31 -8.00 51.00
C VAL A 331 5.03 -7.52 51.65
N ARG A 332 4.23 -8.45 52.13
CA ARG A 332 3.00 -8.17 52.88
C ARG A 332 3.36 -7.69 54.28
N GLU A 333 2.75 -6.59 54.70
CA GLU A 333 2.94 -6.04 56.05
C GLU A 333 1.92 -6.66 57.00
N THR A 334 2.37 -7.13 58.16
CA THR A 334 1.54 -7.89 59.12
C THR A 334 0.60 -6.98 59.93
N GLU A 335 0.87 -5.68 59.97
CA GLU A 335 0.10 -4.68 60.75
C GLU A 335 -1.19 -4.23 60.07
N ALA A 336 -1.44 -4.62 58.82
CA ALA A 336 -2.65 -4.20 58.12
C ALA A 336 -3.87 -5.03 58.54
N GLU A 337 -4.92 -4.34 59.00
CA GLU A 337 -6.23 -4.94 59.26
C GLU A 337 -6.79 -5.56 57.96
N ILE A 338 -6.80 -6.89 57.91
CA ILE A 338 -7.28 -7.69 56.76
C ILE A 338 -8.71 -7.30 56.35
N GLU A 339 -9.54 -6.87 57.30
CA GLU A 339 -10.93 -6.46 57.08
C GLU A 339 -11.08 -5.21 56.20
N LYS A 340 -10.04 -4.37 56.09
CA LYS A 340 -10.07 -3.16 55.24
C LYS A 340 -9.71 -3.42 53.78
N LEU A 341 -9.27 -4.64 53.44
CA LEU A 341 -8.85 -5.01 52.09
C LEU A 341 -10.01 -5.55 51.26
N ARG A 342 -10.02 -5.18 49.98
CA ARG A 342 -11.00 -5.66 49.00
C ARG A 342 -10.62 -7.07 48.52
N PRO A 343 -11.58 -7.87 48.04
CA PRO A 343 -11.30 -9.23 47.56
C PRO A 343 -10.21 -9.31 46.47
N TYR A 344 -10.16 -8.35 45.55
CA TYR A 344 -9.12 -8.31 44.52
C TYR A 344 -7.75 -7.87 45.05
N GLU A 345 -7.69 -7.10 46.14
CA GLU A 345 -6.45 -6.69 46.81
C GLU A 345 -5.83 -7.86 47.58
N LEU A 346 -6.67 -8.63 48.27
CA LEU A 346 -6.24 -9.87 48.95
C LEU A 346 -5.65 -10.87 47.95
N LYS A 347 -6.38 -11.15 46.86
CA LYS A 347 -5.89 -12.05 45.80
C LYS A 347 -4.64 -11.53 45.09
N PHE A 348 -4.48 -10.20 44.99
CA PHE A 348 -3.25 -9.60 44.49
C PHE A 348 -2.09 -9.92 45.42
N LEU A 349 -2.23 -9.70 46.73
CA LEU A 349 -1.20 -10.04 47.72
C LEU A 349 -0.85 -11.54 47.70
N GLU A 350 -1.85 -12.41 47.73
CA GLU A 350 -1.68 -13.88 47.65
C GLU A 350 -0.92 -14.30 46.38
N ALA A 351 -1.17 -13.65 45.25
CA ALA A 351 -0.46 -13.97 44.01
C ALA A 351 1.04 -13.65 44.11
N PHE A 352 1.42 -12.57 44.81
CA PHE A 352 2.83 -12.19 44.99
C PHE A 352 3.58 -13.03 46.02
N GLU A 353 2.87 -13.75 46.90
CA GLU A 353 3.46 -14.77 47.78
C GLU A 353 3.95 -16.02 46.99
N ILE A 354 3.47 -16.20 45.74
CA ILE A 354 3.89 -17.31 44.87
C ILE A 354 5.24 -16.99 44.22
N SER A 355 6.28 -17.80 44.50
CA SER A 355 7.62 -17.63 43.92
C SER A 355 7.71 -17.97 42.43
N ASP A 356 6.90 -18.92 41.95
CA ASP A 356 6.85 -19.32 40.53
C ASP A 356 6.16 -18.24 39.67
N LYS A 357 6.91 -17.65 38.73
CA LYS A 357 6.43 -16.56 37.86
C LYS A 357 5.20 -16.94 37.04
N LYS A 358 5.12 -18.17 36.52
CA LYS A 358 4.00 -18.61 35.68
C LYS A 358 2.76 -18.82 36.52
N LYS A 359 2.89 -19.45 37.69
CA LYS A 359 1.77 -19.64 38.64
C LYS A 359 1.27 -18.31 39.19
N ARG A 360 2.18 -17.36 39.48
CA ARG A 360 1.83 -15.98 39.84
C ARG A 360 1.00 -15.31 38.73
N GLN A 361 1.44 -15.43 37.47
CA GLN A 361 0.72 -14.88 36.32
C GLN A 361 -0.70 -15.48 36.19
N GLU A 362 -0.85 -16.79 36.39
CA GLU A 362 -2.15 -17.47 36.37
C GLU A 362 -3.07 -17.02 37.51
N ALA A 363 -2.54 -16.85 38.73
CA ALA A 363 -3.29 -16.32 39.87
C ALA A 363 -3.78 -14.87 39.62
N LEU A 364 -2.93 -14.01 39.04
CA LEU A 364 -3.31 -12.65 38.66
C LEU A 364 -4.36 -12.63 37.54
N GLN A 365 -4.27 -13.52 36.55
CA GLN A 365 -5.32 -13.67 35.53
C GLN A 365 -6.67 -14.02 36.17
N GLN A 366 -6.67 -14.97 37.11
CA GLN A 366 -7.87 -15.39 37.80
C GLN A 366 -8.47 -14.26 38.64
N MET A 367 -7.64 -13.49 39.34
CA MET A 367 -8.07 -12.31 40.10
C MET A 367 -8.74 -11.25 39.21
N ILE A 368 -8.17 -10.94 38.04
CA ILE A 368 -8.80 -10.01 37.08
C ILE A 368 -10.11 -10.57 36.52
N ILE A 369 -10.18 -11.87 36.19
CA ILE A 369 -11.43 -12.50 35.71
C ILE A 369 -12.55 -12.34 36.75
N GLU A 370 -12.24 -12.53 38.03
CA GLU A 370 -13.21 -12.38 39.12
C GLU A 370 -13.59 -10.93 39.37
N LEU A 371 -12.64 -10.00 39.24
CA LEU A 371 -12.92 -8.57 39.27
C LEU A 371 -13.88 -8.16 38.14
N VAL A 372 -13.64 -8.61 36.91
CA VAL A 372 -14.53 -8.34 35.76
C VAL A 372 -15.92 -8.92 36.02
N LYS A 373 -16.02 -10.16 36.52
CA LYS A 373 -17.32 -10.77 36.89
C LYS A 373 -18.03 -9.99 38.00
N SER A 374 -17.31 -9.51 39.00
CA SER A 374 -17.84 -8.67 40.08
C SER A 374 -18.43 -7.37 39.53
N VAL A 375 -17.70 -6.68 38.63
CA VAL A 375 -18.18 -5.46 37.96
C VAL A 375 -19.40 -5.76 37.09
N GLN A 376 -19.37 -6.83 36.28
CA GLN A 376 -20.52 -7.26 35.48
C GLN A 376 -21.76 -7.50 36.35
N ASN A 377 -21.60 -8.13 37.51
CA ASN A 377 -22.70 -8.38 38.44
C ASN A 377 -23.22 -7.08 39.07
N LYS A 378 -22.34 -6.16 39.47
CA LYS A 378 -22.70 -4.83 40.00
C LYS A 378 -23.41 -3.94 38.97
N MET A 379 -23.11 -4.13 37.69
CA MET A 379 -23.71 -3.41 36.57
C MET A 379 -25.05 -3.98 36.12
N ARG A 380 -25.51 -5.11 36.66
CA ARG A 380 -26.81 -5.68 36.32
C ARG A 380 -27.92 -4.71 36.71
N GLY A 381 -28.78 -4.37 35.74
CA GLY A 381 -29.89 -3.45 35.96
C GLY A 381 -29.49 -1.97 35.97
N PHE A 382 -28.31 -1.58 35.46
CA PHE A 382 -27.89 -0.19 35.29
C PHE A 382 -27.47 0.10 33.85
N SER A 383 -27.62 1.35 33.39
CA SER A 383 -27.18 1.77 32.06
C SER A 383 -25.66 1.85 31.99
N ARG A 384 -25.04 1.01 31.15
CA ARG A 384 -23.58 1.04 30.92
C ARG A 384 -23.13 2.39 30.37
N LYS A 385 -23.84 2.94 29.39
CA LYS A 385 -23.51 4.20 28.74
C LYS A 385 -23.52 5.36 29.74
N GLU A 386 -24.59 5.48 30.52
CA GLU A 386 -24.71 6.55 31.52
C GLU A 386 -23.72 6.37 32.67
N THR A 387 -23.47 5.13 33.12
CA THR A 387 -22.50 4.86 34.19
C THR A 387 -21.07 5.17 33.73
N VAL A 388 -20.71 4.84 32.49
CA VAL A 388 -19.42 5.22 31.89
C VAL A 388 -19.28 6.74 31.85
N ALA A 389 -20.32 7.46 31.41
CA ALA A 389 -20.31 8.92 31.39
C ALA A 389 -20.14 9.50 32.80
N TYR A 390 -20.85 8.95 33.78
CA TYR A 390 -20.74 9.35 35.19
C TYR A 390 -19.31 9.20 35.75
N TYR A 391 -18.63 8.06 35.53
CA TYR A 391 -17.26 7.90 36.01
C TYR A 391 -16.25 8.74 35.22
N ARG A 392 -16.48 9.01 33.92
CA ARG A 392 -15.65 9.98 33.17
C ARG A 392 -15.72 11.39 33.78
N GLU A 393 -16.91 11.81 34.23
CA GLU A 393 -17.06 13.09 34.93
C GLU A 393 -16.37 13.11 36.30
N ILE A 394 -16.35 11.99 37.03
CA ILE A 394 -15.58 11.89 38.28
C ILE A 394 -14.07 12.07 38.00
N VAL A 395 -13.54 11.42 36.96
CA VAL A 395 -12.13 11.56 36.57
C VAL A 395 -11.81 13.01 36.19
N LYS A 396 -12.70 13.66 35.43
CA LYS A 396 -12.54 15.06 35.05
C LYS A 396 -12.50 15.99 36.26
N ARG A 397 -13.43 15.81 37.21
CA ARG A 397 -13.48 16.60 38.45
C ARG A 397 -12.28 16.35 39.35
N ALA A 398 -11.80 15.10 39.43
CA ALA A 398 -10.61 14.74 40.18
C ALA A 398 -9.38 15.50 39.69
N TRP A 399 -9.18 15.57 38.37
CA TRP A 399 -8.11 16.37 37.80
C TRP A 399 -8.29 17.87 38.00
N GLN A 400 -9.52 18.38 37.86
CA GLN A 400 -9.82 19.79 38.09
C GLN A 400 -9.47 20.21 39.53
N GLN A 401 -9.75 19.36 40.53
CA GLN A 401 -9.36 19.61 41.92
C GLN A 401 -7.84 19.69 42.14
N VAL A 402 -7.05 19.00 41.32
CA VAL A 402 -5.58 19.05 41.37
C VAL A 402 -5.07 20.28 40.62
N GLU A 403 -5.66 20.59 39.47
CA GLU A 403 -5.26 21.72 38.61
C GLU A 403 -5.59 23.08 39.23
N ASP A 404 -6.75 23.20 39.90
CA ASP A 404 -7.21 24.45 40.53
C ASP A 404 -6.46 24.77 41.84
N ALA A 405 -5.61 23.87 42.33
CA ALA A 405 -4.84 24.07 43.56
C ALA A 405 -3.66 25.04 43.33
N ALA A 406 -3.72 26.20 44.00
CA ALA A 406 -2.78 27.31 43.80
C ALA A 406 -1.36 27.07 44.36
N THR A 407 -1.21 26.26 45.42
CA THR A 407 0.10 26.00 46.04
C THR A 407 0.59 24.56 45.79
N PRO A 408 1.90 24.33 45.65
CA PRO A 408 2.44 22.98 45.43
C PRO A 408 2.08 21.97 46.54
N GLU A 409 1.93 22.43 47.78
CA GLU A 409 1.53 21.63 48.94
C GLU A 409 0.08 21.14 48.79
N VAL A 410 -0.85 22.07 48.52
CA VAL A 410 -2.28 21.75 48.37
C VAL A 410 -2.48 20.91 47.11
N LYS A 411 -1.75 21.20 46.03
CA LYS A 411 -1.79 20.41 44.79
C LYS A 411 -1.39 18.96 45.04
N SER A 412 -0.32 18.75 45.80
CA SER A 412 0.15 17.41 46.15
C SER A 412 -0.81 16.66 47.08
N GLU A 413 -1.42 17.35 48.04
CA GLU A 413 -2.45 16.79 48.92
C GLU A 413 -3.70 16.38 48.14
N LYS A 414 -4.20 17.25 47.24
CA LYS A 414 -5.34 16.94 46.36
C LYS A 414 -5.00 15.80 45.42
N PHE A 415 -3.78 15.73 44.92
CA PHE A 415 -3.33 14.62 44.09
C PHE A 415 -3.30 13.30 44.87
N ASP A 416 -2.81 13.25 46.11
CA ASP A 416 -2.85 12.03 46.93
C ASP A 416 -4.28 11.56 47.21
N GLN A 417 -5.19 12.49 47.49
CA GLN A 417 -6.62 12.20 47.69
C GLN A 417 -7.27 11.67 46.41
N ALA A 418 -6.95 12.27 45.26
CA ALA A 418 -7.55 11.98 43.97
C ALA A 418 -6.80 10.92 43.14
N LEU A 419 -5.64 10.43 43.60
CA LEU A 419 -4.70 9.64 42.80
C LEU A 419 -5.38 8.49 42.07
N GLU A 420 -6.14 7.68 42.80
CA GLU A 420 -6.83 6.52 42.25
C GLU A 420 -7.77 6.89 41.10
N TRP A 421 -8.43 8.05 41.17
CA TRP A 421 -9.33 8.55 40.13
C TRP A 421 -8.60 9.21 38.97
N THR A 422 -7.52 9.96 39.24
CA THR A 422 -6.71 10.60 38.19
C THR A 422 -6.07 9.56 37.26
N MET A 423 -5.67 8.41 37.78
CA MET A 423 -5.08 7.30 37.01
C MET A 423 -6.01 6.72 35.92
N LEU A 424 -7.33 6.87 36.06
CA LEU A 424 -8.30 6.42 35.04
C LEU A 424 -8.31 7.32 33.81
N ASP A 425 -7.67 8.49 33.86
CA ASP A 425 -7.54 9.35 32.68
C ASP A 425 -6.75 8.61 31.58
N LYS A 426 -7.22 8.75 30.35
CA LYS A 426 -6.51 8.20 29.18
C LYS A 426 -5.17 8.89 28.99
N ASP A 427 -5.12 10.18 29.28
CA ASP A 427 -3.94 11.03 29.11
C ASP A 427 -3.18 11.20 30.44
N TYR A 428 -3.35 10.26 31.39
CA TYR A 428 -2.79 10.34 32.73
C TYR A 428 -1.30 10.68 32.75
N ASP A 429 -0.49 10.03 31.93
CA ASP A 429 0.97 10.20 31.90
C ASP A 429 1.34 11.63 31.50
N ASP A 430 0.81 12.11 30.38
CA ASP A 430 1.09 13.44 29.86
C ASP A 430 0.48 14.54 30.75
N ARG A 431 -0.71 14.30 31.30
CA ARG A 431 -1.38 15.24 32.20
C ARG A 431 -0.65 15.37 33.52
N THR A 432 -0.15 14.27 34.09
CA THR A 432 0.69 14.29 35.29
C THR A 432 1.96 15.09 35.05
N ARG A 433 2.64 14.88 33.90
CA ARG A 433 3.83 15.68 33.54
C ARG A 433 3.51 17.16 33.46
N ARG A 434 2.47 17.56 32.72
CA ARG A 434 2.07 18.98 32.57
C ARG A 434 1.72 19.65 33.90
N VAL A 435 0.98 18.96 34.78
CA VAL A 435 0.49 19.53 36.04
C VAL A 435 1.63 19.76 37.05
N PHE A 436 2.66 18.93 37.00
CA PHE A 436 3.80 18.95 37.92
C PHE A 436 5.12 19.42 37.28
N GLU A 437 5.08 19.97 36.07
CA GLU A 437 6.26 20.50 35.37
C GLU A 437 6.89 21.70 36.12
N SER A 438 6.05 22.53 36.74
CA SER A 438 6.44 23.74 37.44
C SER A 438 6.36 23.57 38.96
N GLY A 439 7.47 23.12 39.56
CA GLY A 439 7.69 23.17 41.02
C GLY A 439 7.95 21.83 41.70
N PRO A 440 8.27 21.86 43.01
CA PRO A 440 8.49 20.65 43.79
C PRO A 440 7.16 19.92 44.07
N VAL A 441 7.19 18.59 43.99
CA VAL A 441 6.07 17.72 44.37
C VAL A 441 6.30 17.18 45.76
N TYR A 442 5.28 17.28 46.61
CA TYR A 442 5.27 16.61 47.90
C TYR A 442 4.71 15.21 47.72
N VAL A 443 5.53 14.20 47.96
CA VAL A 443 5.07 12.83 47.77
C VAL A 443 4.06 12.43 48.85
N PRO A 444 3.09 11.56 48.52
CA PRO A 444 2.20 10.99 49.51
C PRO A 444 2.92 10.34 50.69
N THR A 445 2.29 10.32 51.85
CA THR A 445 2.89 9.73 53.07
C THR A 445 3.22 8.26 52.92
N TRP A 446 2.48 7.51 52.08
CA TRP A 446 2.73 6.09 51.78
C TRP A 446 3.81 5.85 50.72
N TRP A 447 4.37 6.90 50.10
CA TRP A 447 5.31 6.79 48.97
C TRP A 447 6.60 6.02 49.30
N HIS A 448 7.07 6.11 50.55
CA HIS A 448 8.20 5.33 51.05
C HIS A 448 7.96 3.81 50.98
N ARG A 449 6.70 3.37 50.88
CA ARG A 449 6.35 1.95 50.67
C ARG A 449 6.43 1.54 49.21
N TYR A 450 6.38 2.49 48.30
CA TYR A 450 6.47 2.27 46.86
C TYR A 450 7.92 2.35 46.35
N ASP A 451 8.69 3.31 46.88
CA ASP A 451 10.08 3.50 46.51
C ASP A 451 11.05 3.12 47.63
N PRO A 452 11.72 1.96 47.56
CA PRO A 452 12.65 1.52 48.60
C PRO A 452 13.93 2.38 48.67
N LEU A 453 14.26 3.13 47.61
CA LEU A 453 15.40 4.05 47.60
C LEU A 453 15.05 5.42 48.20
N PHE A 454 13.77 5.66 48.51
CA PHE A 454 13.31 6.89 49.11
C PHE A 454 13.44 6.81 50.65
N PRO A 455 14.13 7.76 51.30
CA PRO A 455 14.44 7.64 52.72
C PRO A 455 13.18 7.72 53.60
N SER A 456 12.84 6.62 54.26
CA SER A 456 11.91 6.60 55.40
C SER A 456 12.59 7.26 56.60
N ARG A 457 12.22 8.49 56.97
CA ARG A 457 12.63 9.02 58.29
C ARG A 457 11.66 8.50 59.36
N PRO A 458 12.14 7.88 60.46
CA PRO A 458 11.28 7.52 61.57
C PRO A 458 10.75 8.79 62.25
N VAL A 459 9.48 8.76 62.64
CA VAL A 459 8.86 9.78 63.50
C VAL A 459 9.57 9.71 64.85
N SER A 460 10.42 10.69 65.15
CA SER A 460 11.06 10.81 66.46
C SER A 460 10.01 11.19 67.51
N ILE A 461 9.76 10.27 68.44
CA ILE A 461 9.00 10.50 69.67
C ILE A 461 9.80 11.51 70.52
N PRO A 462 9.20 12.60 71.04
CA PRO A 462 9.95 13.60 71.79
C PRO A 462 10.29 13.07 73.19
N SER A 463 11.58 12.96 73.50
CA SER A 463 12.08 12.85 74.87
C SER A 463 12.22 14.26 75.49
N THR A 464 11.79 14.37 76.74
CA THR A 464 11.78 15.58 77.56
C THR A 464 13.19 16.03 77.96
N SER A 465 13.56 17.30 77.71
CA SER A 465 13.94 18.30 78.75
C SER A 465 14.64 19.57 78.22
N SER A 466 14.18 20.71 78.78
CA SER A 466 14.80 22.03 78.98
C SER A 466 14.86 23.09 77.85
N PRO A 467 14.70 24.39 78.22
CA PRO A 467 14.11 25.40 77.35
C PRO A 467 15.12 26.46 76.86
N SER A 468 14.99 26.90 75.60
CA SER A 468 15.53 28.19 75.14
C SER A 468 14.81 28.71 73.88
N ALA A 469 14.20 29.88 74.06
CA ALA A 469 13.73 30.90 73.11
C ALA A 469 12.62 30.58 72.07
N PRO A 470 11.74 31.56 71.74
CA PRO A 470 10.48 31.31 71.05
C PRO A 470 10.67 31.09 69.55
N GLN A 471 10.23 29.93 69.06
CA GLN A 471 10.14 29.60 67.63
C GLN A 471 8.79 30.06 67.07
N THR A 472 8.84 30.77 65.94
CA THR A 472 7.78 30.76 64.94
C THR A 472 7.57 29.32 64.42
N PRO A 473 6.32 28.85 64.23
CA PRO A 473 6.07 27.47 63.82
C PRO A 473 6.53 27.26 62.38
N THR A 474 7.63 26.52 62.21
CA THR A 474 8.04 26.00 60.91
C THR A 474 7.29 24.68 60.69
N TYR A 475 6.30 24.70 59.80
CA TYR A 475 5.62 23.48 59.36
C TYR A 475 6.57 22.63 58.52
N THR A 476 7.24 21.69 59.21
CA THR A 476 7.65 20.35 58.80
C THR A 476 7.79 20.07 57.30
N SER A 477 9.04 19.90 56.88
CA SER A 477 9.51 19.44 55.58
C SER A 477 8.95 18.06 55.19
N ALA A 478 7.87 18.04 54.40
CA ALA A 478 7.54 16.86 53.61
C ALA A 478 8.63 16.65 52.54
N PRO A 479 9.06 15.41 52.28
CA PRO A 479 10.14 15.16 51.33
C PRO A 479 9.69 15.51 49.90
N ARG A 480 10.52 16.28 49.20
CA ARG A 480 10.22 16.90 47.90
C ARG A 480 10.91 16.14 46.78
N LEU A 481 10.19 15.84 45.71
CA LEU A 481 10.75 15.39 44.44
C LEU A 481 10.56 16.46 43.37
N PRO A 482 11.51 16.66 42.45
CA PRO A 482 11.22 17.37 41.20
C PRO A 482 10.03 16.70 40.50
N GLY A 483 9.07 17.49 40.01
CA GLY A 483 7.83 16.91 39.47
C GLY A 483 8.02 16.04 38.23
N ALA A 484 9.07 16.29 37.45
CA ALA A 484 9.49 15.40 36.36
C ALA A 484 9.93 14.02 36.86
N ASP A 485 10.70 13.95 37.95
CA ASP A 485 11.16 12.69 38.56
C ASP A 485 10.01 11.94 39.21
N PHE A 486 9.08 12.67 39.84
CA PHE A 486 7.84 12.09 40.37
C PHE A 486 7.00 11.46 39.27
N ALA A 487 6.72 12.20 38.19
CA ALA A 487 5.96 11.71 37.05
C ALA A 487 6.67 10.51 36.38
N ALA A 488 8.00 10.57 36.22
CA ALA A 488 8.80 9.48 35.69
C ALA A 488 8.72 8.23 36.58
N SER A 489 8.77 8.37 37.91
CA SER A 489 8.66 7.23 38.83
C SER A 489 7.32 6.51 38.69
N ILE A 490 6.22 7.24 38.46
CA ILE A 490 4.90 6.64 38.26
C ILE A 490 4.82 5.90 36.92
N VAL A 491 5.24 6.54 35.84
CA VAL A 491 5.21 5.96 34.48
C VAL A 491 6.09 4.71 34.41
N ASN A 492 7.30 4.79 34.97
CA ASN A 492 8.21 3.64 35.06
C ASN A 492 7.62 2.53 35.94
N GLY A 493 6.81 2.86 36.94
CA GLY A 493 6.05 1.90 37.74
C GLY A 493 5.11 1.02 36.93
N VAL A 494 4.31 1.64 36.06
CA VAL A 494 3.37 0.93 35.18
C VAL A 494 4.13 0.02 34.22
N GLN A 495 5.21 0.53 33.61
CA GLN A 495 6.05 -0.22 32.68
C GLN A 495 6.75 -1.41 33.36
N ASN A 496 7.30 -1.21 34.57
CA ASN A 496 7.98 -2.26 35.32
C ASN A 496 7.03 -3.37 35.77
N LEU A 497 5.79 -3.03 36.14
CA LEU A 497 4.76 -4.00 36.46
C LEU A 497 4.40 -4.84 35.23
N SER A 498 4.26 -4.20 34.06
CA SER A 498 4.01 -4.88 32.79
C SER A 498 5.14 -5.86 32.43
N GLY A 499 6.40 -5.43 32.54
CA GLY A 499 7.57 -6.26 32.22
C GLY A 499 7.84 -7.40 33.21
N SER A 500 7.74 -7.14 34.53
CA SER A 500 8.15 -8.08 35.57
C SER A 500 7.09 -9.12 35.92
N VAL A 501 5.81 -8.74 35.84
CA VAL A 501 4.69 -9.51 36.41
C VAL A 501 3.82 -10.15 35.32
N ILE A 502 3.65 -9.45 34.19
CA ILE A 502 2.73 -9.85 33.12
C ILE A 502 3.48 -10.58 31.99
N GLY A 503 4.73 -10.19 31.71
CA GLY A 503 5.53 -10.72 30.61
C GLY A 503 4.96 -10.29 29.26
N ASN A 504 4.26 -11.19 28.56
CA ASN A 504 3.55 -10.83 27.33
C ASN A 504 2.15 -10.28 27.64
N LEU A 505 2.02 -8.95 27.67
CA LEU A 505 0.76 -8.24 27.91
C LEU A 505 -0.35 -8.66 26.94
N SER A 506 -0.01 -8.93 25.67
CA SER A 506 -1.00 -9.37 24.68
C SER A 506 -1.59 -10.74 25.01
N ASP A 507 -0.76 -11.69 25.43
CA ASP A 507 -1.20 -13.05 25.77
C ASP A 507 -2.00 -13.05 27.07
N PHE A 508 -1.54 -12.30 28.08
CA PHE A 508 -2.24 -12.13 29.36
C PHE A 508 -3.64 -11.57 29.15
N THR A 509 -3.74 -10.47 28.38
CA THR A 509 -5.01 -9.79 28.10
C THR A 509 -5.94 -10.66 27.26
N SER A 510 -5.40 -11.38 26.26
CA SER A 510 -6.21 -12.26 25.40
C SER A 510 -6.81 -13.42 26.19
N LYS A 511 -6.06 -14.04 27.12
CA LYS A 511 -6.58 -15.12 27.99
C LYS A 511 -7.73 -14.66 28.88
N ILE A 512 -7.65 -13.45 29.42
CA ILE A 512 -8.70 -12.86 30.26
C ILE A 512 -9.93 -12.51 29.40
N THR A 513 -9.71 -11.83 28.26
CA THR A 513 -10.79 -11.42 27.35
C THR A 513 -11.55 -12.63 26.81
N ASN A 514 -10.85 -13.71 26.40
CA ASN A 514 -11.49 -14.94 25.93
C ASN A 514 -12.41 -15.61 26.98
N LYS A 515 -12.14 -15.42 28.28
CA LYS A 515 -12.98 -15.95 29.38
C LYS A 515 -14.11 -15.01 29.81
N THR A 516 -13.92 -13.70 29.65
CA THR A 516 -14.84 -12.65 30.15
C THR A 516 -15.78 -12.11 29.06
N ASN A 517 -15.32 -12.14 27.81
CA ASN A 517 -16.03 -11.75 26.60
C ASN A 517 -15.61 -12.66 25.42
N PRO A 518 -16.06 -13.94 25.40
CA PRO A 518 -15.70 -14.87 24.33
C PRO A 518 -16.25 -14.40 22.97
N PRO A 519 -15.55 -14.68 21.85
CA PRO A 519 -16.05 -14.34 20.53
C PRO A 519 -17.41 -15.04 20.29
N PRO A 520 -18.36 -14.39 19.59
CA PRO A 520 -19.57 -15.07 19.15
C PRO A 520 -19.16 -16.29 18.33
N ALA A 521 -19.85 -17.42 18.55
CA ALA A 521 -19.63 -18.63 17.78
C ALA A 521 -19.67 -18.27 16.29
N PRO A 522 -18.73 -18.76 15.47
CA PRO A 522 -18.77 -18.49 14.04
C PRO A 522 -20.12 -18.97 13.52
N SER A 523 -20.87 -18.04 12.91
CA SER A 523 -22.06 -18.39 12.16
C SER A 523 -21.65 -19.39 11.09
N THR A 524 -22.19 -20.59 11.16
CA THR A 524 -22.03 -21.66 10.18
C THR A 524 -22.66 -21.21 8.85
N SER A 525 -21.98 -20.35 8.10
CA SER A 525 -22.30 -20.10 6.71
C SER A 525 -21.88 -21.33 5.94
N ARG A 526 -22.86 -22.16 5.57
CA ARG A 526 -22.69 -23.27 4.63
C ARG A 526 -22.05 -22.72 3.36
N SER A 527 -20.76 -22.98 3.19
CA SER A 527 -20.09 -22.82 1.92
C SER A 527 -20.69 -23.85 0.95
N TYR A 528 -21.57 -23.39 0.06
CA TYR A 528 -21.93 -24.16 -1.13
C TYR A 528 -20.65 -24.39 -1.93
N ARG A 529 -20.14 -25.61 -1.87
CA ARG A 529 -19.22 -26.15 -2.87
C ARG A 529 -20.01 -26.31 -4.16
N SER A 530 -19.96 -25.32 -5.05
CA SER A 530 -20.27 -25.57 -6.45
C SER A 530 -19.03 -26.16 -7.11
N SER A 531 -19.03 -27.49 -7.17
CA SER A 531 -18.27 -28.26 -8.13
C SER A 531 -18.70 -27.85 -9.55
N SER A 532 -17.80 -27.24 -10.29
CA SER A 532 -17.83 -27.17 -11.76
C SER A 532 -16.36 -27.10 -12.16
N GLY A 533 -15.76 -28.17 -12.65
CA GLY A 533 -16.15 -28.79 -13.91
C GLY A 533 -15.24 -28.17 -14.97
N GLY A 534 -13.98 -28.63 -14.99
CA GLY A 534 -13.02 -28.23 -16.00
C GLY A 534 -13.54 -28.63 -17.36
N CYS A 535 -13.90 -27.63 -18.17
CA CYS A 535 -14.18 -27.77 -19.58
C CYS A 535 -13.18 -26.89 -20.30
N ALA A 536 -12.23 -27.55 -20.98
CA ALA A 536 -11.40 -26.93 -21.98
C ALA A 536 -12.30 -26.51 -23.15
N CYS A 537 -12.43 -25.20 -23.35
CA CYS A 537 -12.95 -24.62 -24.59
C CYS A 537 -11.90 -23.67 -25.14
N ALA A 538 -11.11 -24.19 -26.07
CA ALA A 538 -10.53 -23.36 -27.12
C ALA A 538 -11.68 -22.78 -27.95
N CYS A 539 -11.75 -21.45 -28.03
CA CYS A 539 -12.50 -20.75 -29.06
C CYS A 539 -11.64 -19.59 -29.57
N ALA A 540 -11.14 -19.79 -30.77
CA ALA A 540 -10.64 -18.77 -31.66
C ALA A 540 -11.80 -17.89 -32.16
N CYS A 541 -11.53 -16.58 -32.32
CA CYS A 541 -12.09 -15.59 -33.26
C CYS A 541 -11.81 -14.19 -32.66
N ALA A 542 -10.88 -13.41 -33.23
CA ALA A 542 -11.14 -12.33 -34.20
C ALA A 542 -11.68 -11.04 -33.52
N CYS A 543 -11.28 -9.79 -33.78
CA CYS A 543 -10.44 -9.15 -34.79
C CYS A 543 -10.52 -7.60 -34.59
N ALA A 544 -9.42 -6.88 -34.87
CA ALA A 544 -9.27 -5.47 -35.38
C ALA A 544 -9.53 -4.24 -34.49
N GLY A 545 -8.60 -3.26 -34.59
CA GLY A 545 -8.96 -1.84 -34.44
C GLY A 545 -7.88 -0.78 -34.16
N CYS A 546 -6.65 -0.87 -34.66
CA CYS A 546 -5.73 0.29 -34.73
C CYS A 546 -4.87 0.20 -36.00
N ALA A 547 -4.95 1.22 -36.86
CA ALA A 547 -4.04 1.37 -38.00
C ALA A 547 -2.66 1.83 -37.50
N CYS A 548 -1.84 0.88 -37.10
CA CYS A 548 -0.44 1.06 -36.78
C CYS A 548 0.32 -0.03 -37.53
N ALA A 549 1.33 0.32 -38.35
CA ALA A 549 2.40 -0.62 -38.61
C ALA A 549 2.94 -1.08 -37.24
N CYS A 550 3.30 -2.34 -37.04
CA CYS A 550 3.93 -2.79 -35.79
C CYS A 550 5.45 -2.84 -35.97
N ALA A 551 6.19 -2.82 -34.85
CA ALA A 551 7.65 -2.84 -34.84
C ALA A 551 8.19 -4.01 -35.69
N GLY A 552 8.93 -3.70 -36.76
CA GLY A 552 9.76 -4.60 -37.53
C GLY A 552 10.80 -5.31 -36.66
N GLY A 553 10.79 -6.63 -36.66
CA GLY A 553 11.93 -7.44 -36.26
C GLY A 553 12.89 -7.61 -37.43
N GLY A 554 14.19 -7.60 -37.18
CA GLY A 554 15.16 -8.17 -38.11
C GLY A 554 15.64 -9.49 -37.50
N ARG A 555 15.70 -10.55 -38.30
CA ARG A 555 16.44 -11.77 -37.99
C ARG A 555 17.50 -12.04 -39.04
#